data_AF-A0A373NQM9-F1
#
_entry.id   AF-A0A373NQM9-F1
#
_cell.length_a   1.000
_cell.length_b   1.000
_cell.length_c   1.000
_cell.angle_alpha   90.00
_cell.angle_beta   90.00
_cell.angle_gamma   90.00
#
_symmetry.space_group_name_H-M   'P 1'
#
loop_
_entity.id
_entity.type
_entity.pdbx_description
1 polymer ?
#
loop_
_entity_poly.entity_id
_entity_poly.type
_entity_poly.pdbx_seq_one_letter_code
_entity_poly.pdbx_strand_id
1 'polypeptide(L)'
;MDEAKKMKMGEETQEEQKTLIQWIREHKKEIAIAGISITALVGFVLGIKNKETMKVFWNTLKNNDPKIPIKTENPRITEQVSSIESVVIPMHREYKEPFDVSYHIRKLHEGWKASPEKLAKAADYGIELLPGQTLVEGYTKGKVA
;
A
#
# COMPACT_ATOMS: atom_id res chain seq x y z
N MET A 1 -0.66 54.21 -22.69
CA MET A 1 -1.65 53.28 -23.27
C MET A 1 -1.77 52.02 -22.39
N ASP A 2 -1.53 52.15 -21.08
CA ASP A 2 -1.00 51.06 -20.26
C ASP A 2 -1.90 50.64 -19.08
N GLU A 3 -2.84 51.49 -18.66
CA GLU A 3 -3.74 51.23 -17.53
C GLU A 3 -4.86 50.24 -17.90
N ALA A 4 -5.50 50.44 -19.06
CA ALA A 4 -6.58 49.58 -19.55
C ALA A 4 -6.08 48.15 -19.88
N LYS A 5 -4.83 48.02 -20.32
CA LYS A 5 -4.21 46.72 -20.62
C LYS A 5 -3.89 45.94 -19.35
N LYS A 6 -3.54 46.62 -18.24
CA LYS A 6 -3.31 46.00 -16.93
C LYS A 6 -4.60 45.54 -16.26
N MET A 7 -5.69 46.31 -16.36
CA MET A 7 -7.00 45.89 -15.82
C MET A 7 -7.55 44.66 -16.54
N LYS A 8 -7.47 44.62 -17.89
CA LYS A 8 -7.91 43.46 -18.69
C LYS A 8 -7.11 42.19 -18.38
N MET A 9 -5.79 42.31 -18.25
CA MET A 9 -4.92 41.18 -17.91
C MET A 9 -5.15 40.67 -16.48
N GLY A 10 -5.54 41.54 -15.54
CA GLY A 10 -5.92 41.16 -14.18
C GLY A 10 -7.26 40.42 -14.10
N GLU A 11 -8.26 40.85 -14.87
CA GLU A 11 -9.57 40.17 -14.94
C GLU A 11 -9.47 38.79 -15.61
N GLU A 12 -8.73 38.68 -16.73
CA GLU A 12 -8.52 37.41 -17.42
C GLU A 12 -7.81 36.38 -16.52
N THR A 13 -6.79 36.82 -15.77
CA THR A 13 -6.07 35.94 -14.81
C THR A 13 -6.98 35.45 -13.68
N GLN A 14 -7.95 36.26 -13.24
CA GLN A 14 -8.90 35.87 -12.18
C GLN A 14 -9.93 34.86 -12.67
N GLU A 15 -10.44 35.00 -13.89
CA GLU A 15 -11.39 34.06 -14.49
C GLU A 15 -10.73 32.73 -14.86
N GLU A 16 -9.47 32.74 -15.31
CA GLU A 16 -8.68 31.53 -15.51
C GLU A 16 -8.47 30.79 -14.18
N GLN A 17 -8.13 31.49 -13.09
CA GLN A 17 -7.97 30.84 -11.78
C GLN A 17 -9.27 30.23 -11.25
N LYS A 18 -10.41 30.89 -11.41
CA LYS A 18 -11.71 30.32 -11.03
C LYS A 18 -12.05 29.08 -11.85
N THR A 19 -11.79 29.13 -13.16
CA THR A 19 -11.97 28.00 -14.08
C THR A 19 -11.07 26.83 -13.70
N LEU A 20 -9.80 27.08 -13.36
CA LEU A 20 -8.86 26.06 -12.88
C LEU A 20 -9.29 25.47 -11.55
N ILE A 21 -9.74 26.28 -10.59
CA ILE A 21 -10.23 25.80 -9.29
C ILE A 21 -11.47 24.91 -9.47
N GLN A 22 -12.40 25.32 -10.34
CA GLN A 22 -13.59 24.53 -10.67
C GLN A 22 -13.21 23.22 -11.34
N TRP A 23 -12.28 23.25 -12.30
CA TRP A 23 -11.74 22.07 -12.97
C TRP A 23 -11.03 21.11 -12.00
N ILE A 24 -10.22 21.63 -11.06
CA ILE A 24 -9.56 20.86 -10.00
C ILE A 24 -10.61 20.18 -9.10
N ARG A 25 -11.72 20.87 -8.80
CA ARG A 25 -12.78 20.34 -7.94
C ARG A 25 -13.54 19.18 -8.59
N GLU A 26 -13.70 19.24 -9.90
CA GLU A 26 -14.31 18.20 -10.72
C GLU A 26 -13.37 17.01 -10.92
N HIS A 27 -12.08 17.27 -11.17
CA HIS A 27 -11.06 16.25 -11.44
C HIS A 27 -10.21 15.86 -10.22
N LYS A 28 -10.68 16.18 -9.00
CA LYS A 28 -9.95 15.95 -7.72
C LYS A 28 -9.44 14.53 -7.52
N LYS A 29 -10.12 13.53 -8.06
CA LYS A 29 -9.72 12.11 -7.97
C LYS A 29 -8.54 11.80 -8.90
N GLU A 30 -8.53 12.36 -10.11
CA GLU A 30 -7.45 12.19 -11.08
C GLU A 30 -6.23 13.03 -10.70
N ILE A 31 -6.42 14.25 -10.18
CA ILE A 31 -5.34 15.11 -9.67
C ILE A 31 -4.75 14.53 -8.38
N ALA A 32 -5.53 13.87 -7.52
CA ALA A 32 -4.94 13.16 -6.39
C ALA A 32 -3.95 12.07 -6.86
N ILE A 33 -4.26 11.39 -7.97
CA ILE A 33 -3.39 10.33 -8.52
C ILE A 33 -2.19 10.93 -9.28
N ALA A 34 -2.40 11.97 -10.10
CA ALA A 34 -1.34 12.62 -10.88
C ALA A 34 -0.46 13.58 -10.06
N GLY A 35 -1.03 14.26 -9.07
CA GLY A 35 -0.35 15.21 -8.19
C GLY A 35 0.61 14.55 -7.19
N ILE A 36 0.30 13.32 -6.75
CA ILE A 36 1.27 12.49 -6.00
C ILE A 36 2.49 12.18 -6.88
N SER A 37 2.31 11.95 -8.18
CA SER A 37 3.41 11.61 -9.09
C SER A 37 4.43 12.74 -9.22
N ILE A 38 3.98 13.98 -9.47
CA ILE A 38 4.89 15.12 -9.64
C ILE A 38 5.60 15.46 -8.33
N THR A 39 4.88 15.44 -7.19
CA THR A 39 5.48 15.69 -5.87
C THR A 39 6.47 14.59 -5.48
N ALA A 40 6.19 13.33 -5.82
CA ALA A 40 7.10 12.22 -5.60
C ALA A 40 8.36 12.34 -6.46
N LEU A 41 8.26 12.75 -7.72
CA LEU A 41 9.41 12.96 -8.60
C LEU A 41 10.31 14.10 -8.10
N VAL A 42 9.74 15.25 -7.73
CA VAL A 42 10.49 16.37 -7.17
C VAL A 42 11.12 15.99 -5.84
N GLY A 43 10.36 15.33 -4.96
CA GLY A 43 10.85 14.82 -3.67
C GLY A 43 11.92 13.73 -3.81
N PHE A 44 11.85 12.90 -4.84
CA PHE A 44 12.84 11.87 -5.14
C PHE A 44 14.15 12.49 -5.65
N VAL A 45 14.08 13.45 -6.57
CA VAL A 45 15.26 14.15 -7.10
C VAL A 45 15.97 14.96 -5.98
N LEU A 46 15.21 15.69 -5.15
CA LEU A 46 15.75 16.39 -3.99
C LEU A 46 16.24 15.44 -2.89
N GLY A 47 15.52 14.34 -2.65
CA GLY A 47 15.85 13.34 -1.65
C GLY A 47 17.10 12.52 -1.97
N ILE A 48 17.35 12.21 -3.25
CA ILE A 48 18.61 11.58 -3.69
C ILE A 48 19.79 12.50 -3.40
N LYS A 49 19.64 13.80 -3.68
CA LYS A 49 20.71 14.78 -3.48
C LYS A 49 21.02 14.99 -1.98
N ASN A 50 20.04 14.75 -1.10
CA ASN A 50 20.16 14.89 0.35
C ASN A 50 20.08 13.53 1.08
N LYS A 51 20.76 12.50 0.52
CA LYS A 51 20.76 11.12 1.03
C LYS A 51 21.09 10.99 2.51
N GLU A 52 22.03 11.79 3.01
CA GLU A 52 22.46 11.71 4.41
C GLU A 52 21.37 12.22 5.36
N THR A 53 20.67 13.29 5.02
CA THR A 53 19.53 13.79 5.80
C THR A 53 18.38 12.79 5.84
N MET A 54 18.12 12.09 4.72
CA MET A 54 17.11 11.03 4.67
C MET A 54 17.50 9.80 5.50
N LYS A 55 18.76 9.38 5.49
CA LYS A 55 19.24 8.28 6.36
C LYS A 55 19.06 8.63 7.83
N VAL A 56 19.42 9.85 8.23
CA VAL A 56 19.25 10.33 9.61
C VAL A 56 17.77 10.32 9.98
N PHE A 57 16.89 10.89 9.15
CA PHE A 57 15.45 10.90 9.38
C PHE A 57 14.86 9.48 9.53
N TRP A 58 15.23 8.54 8.64
CA TRP A 58 14.79 7.15 8.73
C TRP A 58 15.34 6.41 9.95
N ASN A 59 16.59 6.70 10.35
CA ASN A 59 17.18 6.11 11.55
C ASN A 59 16.51 6.66 12.81
N THR A 60 16.25 7.97 12.87
CA THR A 60 15.48 8.61 13.93
C THR A 60 14.08 8.02 14.01
N LEU A 61 13.39 7.78 12.89
CA LEU A 61 12.06 7.16 12.89
C LEU A 61 12.08 5.72 13.42
N LYS A 62 13.06 4.91 13.00
CA LYS A 62 13.21 3.52 13.45
C LYS A 62 13.59 3.38 14.91
N ASN A 63 14.34 4.34 15.44
CA ASN A 63 14.82 4.31 16.82
C ASN A 63 13.85 4.98 17.81
N ASN A 64 12.86 5.71 17.32
CA ASN A 64 11.74 6.18 18.12
C ASN A 64 10.60 5.15 18.07
N ASP A 65 10.80 4.01 18.72
CA ASP A 65 9.68 3.14 19.11
C ASP A 65 8.75 3.94 20.03
N PRO A 66 7.48 4.21 19.65
CA PRO A 66 6.52 4.70 20.61
C PRO A 66 6.25 3.56 21.60
N LYS A 67 6.93 3.57 22.75
CA LYS A 67 6.50 2.80 23.92
C LYS A 67 5.18 3.37 24.40
N ILE A 68 4.09 2.94 23.77
CA ILE A 68 2.74 3.13 24.29
C ILE A 68 2.64 2.23 25.54
N PRO A 69 2.44 2.77 26.75
CA PRO A 69 2.29 1.94 27.94
C PRO A 69 0.92 1.26 27.87
N ILE A 70 0.88 0.02 27.40
CA ILE A 70 -0.31 -0.83 27.49
C ILE A 70 -0.41 -1.25 28.96
N LYS A 71 -1.23 -0.54 29.74
CA LYS A 71 -1.60 -0.99 31.09
C LYS A 71 -2.35 -2.30 30.97
N THR A 72 -1.73 -3.36 31.48
CA THR A 72 -2.34 -4.67 31.71
C THR A 72 -3.36 -4.54 32.83
N GLU A 73 -4.64 -4.54 32.48
CA GLU A 73 -5.70 -4.95 33.39
C GLU A 73 -6.46 -6.08 32.70
N ASN A 74 -6.48 -7.23 33.36
CA ASN A 74 -7.07 -8.47 32.85
C ASN A 74 -8.59 -8.43 33.06
N PRO A 75 -9.44 -8.36 32.03
CA PRO A 75 -10.87 -8.53 32.23
C PRO A 75 -11.17 -10.02 32.35
N ARG A 76 -11.53 -10.44 33.56
CA ARG A 76 -12.20 -11.71 33.85
C ARG A 76 -13.43 -11.85 32.94
N ILE A 77 -13.36 -12.73 31.95
CA ILE A 77 -14.50 -13.05 31.09
C ILE A 77 -15.42 -13.97 31.87
N THR A 78 -16.53 -13.43 32.36
CA THR A 78 -17.72 -14.22 32.68
C THR A 78 -18.42 -14.52 31.37
N GLU A 79 -18.54 -15.80 31.01
CA GLU A 79 -19.32 -16.24 29.85
C GLU A 79 -20.79 -15.86 30.04
N GLN A 80 -21.23 -14.87 29.27
CA GLN A 80 -22.64 -14.58 29.07
C GLN A 80 -22.89 -14.71 27.57
N VAL A 81 -23.29 -15.92 27.20
CA VAL A 81 -23.70 -16.29 25.84
C VAL A 81 -25.08 -15.66 25.60
N SER A 82 -25.09 -14.41 25.15
CA SER A 82 -26.28 -13.84 24.54
C SER A 82 -26.34 -14.34 23.10
N SER A 83 -27.41 -15.07 22.78
CA SER A 83 -27.72 -15.57 21.44
C SER A 83 -27.83 -14.41 20.47
N ILE A 84 -26.74 -14.12 19.74
CA ILE A 84 -26.74 -13.13 18.66
C ILE A 84 -27.29 -13.83 17.42
N GLU A 85 -28.49 -13.43 17.01
CA GLU A 85 -29.07 -13.72 15.71
C GLU A 85 -28.02 -13.40 14.63
N SER A 86 -27.68 -14.40 13.82
CA SER A 86 -26.57 -14.30 12.85
C SER A 86 -26.86 -13.21 11.83
N VAL A 87 -26.23 -12.05 11.99
CA VAL A 87 -26.18 -11.03 10.95
C VAL A 87 -25.42 -11.62 9.77
N VAL A 88 -26.16 -11.95 8.70
CA VAL A 88 -25.58 -12.36 7.43
C VAL A 88 -24.83 -11.15 6.88
N ILE A 89 -23.52 -11.13 7.04
CA ILE A 89 -22.67 -10.15 6.36
C ILE A 89 -22.72 -10.51 4.87
N PRO A 90 -23.26 -9.64 3.99
CA PRO A 90 -23.21 -9.89 2.56
C PRO A 90 -21.74 -9.92 2.16
N MET A 91 -21.24 -11.11 1.85
CA MET A 91 -19.88 -11.31 1.38
C MET A 91 -19.82 -10.71 -0.02
N HIS A 92 -19.46 -9.44 -0.12
CA HIS A 92 -19.15 -8.77 -1.39
C HIS A 92 -17.91 -9.43 -1.99
N ARG A 93 -18.12 -10.56 -2.66
CA ARG A 93 -17.11 -11.15 -3.55
C ARG A 93 -17.21 -10.35 -4.84
N GLU A 94 -16.37 -9.32 -4.98
CA GLU A 94 -16.07 -8.83 -6.32
C GLU A 94 -15.56 -10.02 -7.12
N TYR A 95 -16.31 -10.41 -8.14
CA TYR A 95 -15.88 -11.43 -9.09
C TYR A 95 -14.63 -10.87 -9.76
N LYS A 96 -13.47 -11.36 -9.34
CA LYS A 96 -12.21 -11.09 -10.03
C LYS A 96 -12.06 -12.17 -11.08
N GLU A 97 -11.81 -11.75 -12.32
CA GLU A 97 -11.46 -12.69 -13.38
C GLU A 97 -10.30 -13.58 -12.91
N PRO A 98 -10.29 -14.87 -13.28
CA PRO A 98 -9.20 -15.76 -12.94
C PRO A 98 -7.86 -15.18 -13.42
N PHE A 99 -6.87 -15.16 -12.54
CA PHE A 99 -5.54 -14.67 -12.88
C PHE A 99 -4.47 -15.64 -12.40
N ASP A 100 -3.40 -15.74 -13.18
CA ASP A 100 -2.29 -16.62 -12.90
C ASP A 100 -1.32 -15.99 -11.90
N VAL A 101 -1.05 -16.73 -10.84
CA VAL A 101 -0.02 -16.41 -9.84
C VAL A 101 1.23 -17.18 -10.25
N SER A 102 2.33 -16.48 -10.45
CA SER A 102 3.63 -17.10 -10.73
C SER A 102 4.19 -17.82 -9.51
N TYR A 103 5.15 -18.72 -9.73
CA TYR A 103 5.84 -19.38 -8.63
C TYR A 103 6.57 -18.35 -7.75
N HIS A 104 6.66 -18.62 -6.45
CA HIS A 104 7.32 -17.72 -5.50
C HIS A 104 7.83 -18.48 -4.27
N ILE A 105 8.75 -17.85 -3.55
CA ILE A 105 9.29 -18.39 -2.29
C ILE A 105 8.42 -17.87 -1.12
N ARG A 106 7.93 -18.78 -0.29
CA ARG A 106 7.19 -18.46 0.93
C ARG A 106 8.01 -18.81 2.16
N LYS A 107 7.95 -17.96 3.19
CA LYS A 107 8.45 -18.28 4.54
C LYS A 107 7.42 -19.13 5.30
N LEU A 108 7.89 -20.23 5.85
CA LEU A 108 7.14 -21.11 6.75
C LEU A 108 7.24 -20.60 8.18
N HIS A 109 6.34 -21.08 9.03
CA HIS A 109 6.39 -20.83 10.47
C HIS A 109 7.64 -21.45 11.10
N GLU A 110 8.02 -20.97 12.28
CA GLU A 110 9.19 -21.49 12.99
C GLU A 110 9.07 -22.99 13.26
N GLY A 111 10.17 -23.72 13.05
CA GLY A 111 10.22 -25.19 13.17
C GLY A 111 9.70 -25.96 11.95
N TRP A 112 9.05 -25.30 10.98
CA TRP A 112 8.57 -25.96 9.76
C TRP A 112 9.64 -25.96 8.67
N LYS A 113 9.70 -27.06 7.91
CA LYS A 113 10.65 -27.25 6.80
C LYS A 113 9.89 -27.55 5.51
N ALA A 114 10.47 -27.19 4.37
CA ALA A 114 9.93 -27.62 3.09
C ALA A 114 9.93 -29.15 2.98
N SER A 115 8.90 -29.68 2.33
CA SER A 115 8.87 -31.09 1.91
C SER A 115 10.04 -31.37 0.94
N PRO A 116 10.64 -32.57 0.95
CA PRO A 116 11.69 -32.97 0.01
C PRO A 116 11.34 -32.71 -1.46
N GLU A 117 10.08 -32.91 -1.83
CA GLU A 117 9.60 -32.65 -3.20
C GLU A 117 9.72 -31.17 -3.60
N LYS A 118 9.43 -30.26 -2.66
CA LYS A 118 9.54 -28.82 -2.88
C LYS A 118 10.99 -28.36 -2.93
N LEU A 119 11.89 -29.03 -2.22
CA LEU A 119 13.33 -28.80 -2.29
C LEU A 119 13.89 -29.24 -3.65
N ALA A 120 13.52 -30.44 -4.12
CA ALA A 120 13.94 -30.94 -5.42
C ALA A 120 13.45 -30.03 -6.55
N LYS A 121 12.16 -29.67 -6.53
CA LYS A 121 11.60 -28.77 -7.54
C LYS A 121 12.24 -27.38 -7.50
N ALA A 122 12.58 -26.85 -6.33
CA ALA A 122 13.34 -25.60 -6.24
C ALA A 122 14.73 -25.72 -6.86
N ALA A 123 15.42 -26.84 -6.63
CA ALA A 123 16.71 -27.11 -7.25
C ALA A 123 16.62 -27.22 -8.79
N ASP A 124 15.53 -27.81 -9.32
CA ASP A 124 15.27 -27.87 -10.77
C ASP A 124 15.12 -26.46 -11.38
N TYR A 125 14.56 -25.52 -10.63
CA TYR A 125 14.49 -24.10 -11.02
C TYR A 125 15.80 -23.33 -10.73
N GLY A 126 16.84 -23.98 -10.22
CA GLY A 126 18.09 -23.34 -9.82
C GLY A 126 17.97 -22.45 -8.59
N ILE A 127 16.99 -22.71 -7.72
CA ILE A 127 16.68 -21.93 -6.52
C ILE A 127 17.11 -22.69 -5.28
N GLU A 128 18.07 -22.13 -4.54
CA GLU A 128 18.45 -22.63 -3.21
C GLU A 128 17.50 -22.06 -2.14
N LEU A 129 16.78 -22.93 -1.45
CA LEU A 129 15.87 -22.54 -0.37
C LEU A 129 16.60 -22.45 0.98
N LEU A 130 16.43 -21.34 1.70
CA LEU A 130 16.94 -21.19 3.06
C LEU A 130 16.11 -22.01 4.06
N PRO A 131 16.64 -22.29 5.27
CA PRO A 131 15.87 -22.93 6.33
C PRO A 131 14.57 -22.18 6.61
N GLY A 132 13.45 -22.92 6.67
CA GLY A 132 12.12 -22.33 6.86
C GLY A 132 11.53 -21.68 5.62
N GLN A 133 12.07 -21.89 4.41
CA GLN A 133 11.45 -21.48 3.15
C GLN A 133 10.87 -22.67 2.40
N THR A 134 9.90 -22.41 1.52
CA THR A 134 9.35 -23.38 0.57
C THR A 134 9.06 -22.73 -0.78
N LEU A 135 9.10 -23.52 -1.85
CA LEU A 135 8.68 -23.09 -3.17
C LEU A 135 7.17 -23.32 -3.34
N VAL A 136 6.46 -22.25 -3.63
CA VAL A 136 5.06 -22.30 -4.09
C VAL A 136 5.08 -22.25 -5.61
N GLU A 137 4.46 -23.25 -6.23
CA GLU A 137 4.35 -23.32 -7.68
C GLU A 137 3.29 -22.34 -8.20
N GLY A 138 3.38 -22.00 -9.47
CA GLY A 138 2.38 -21.15 -10.08
C GLY A 138 1.00 -21.82 -10.09
N TYR A 139 -0.04 -21.03 -9.85
CA TYR A 139 -1.42 -21.49 -9.82
C TYR A 139 -2.38 -20.40 -10.28
N THR A 140 -3.52 -20.79 -10.84
CA THR A 140 -4.57 -19.83 -11.19
C THR A 140 -5.47 -19.56 -9.99
N LYS A 141 -5.61 -18.30 -9.60
CA LYS A 141 -6.53 -17.87 -8.54
C LYS A 141 -7.83 -17.37 -9.16
N GLY A 142 -8.96 -17.58 -8.48
CA GLY A 142 -10.26 -17.09 -8.95
C GLY A 142 -11.01 -18.04 -9.88
N LYS A 143 -10.51 -19.26 -10.10
CA LYS A 143 -11.33 -20.32 -10.71
C LYS A 143 -12.51 -20.63 -9.77
N VAL A 144 -13.72 -20.54 -10.31
CA VAL A 144 -14.93 -21.06 -9.66
C VAL A 144 -14.83 -22.58 -9.74
N ALA A 145 -14.91 -23.25 -8.58
CA ALA A 145 -14.85 -24.70 -8.48
C ALA A 145 -16.18 -25.35 -8.89
#